data_AF-A0A534P1D6-F1
#
_entry.id   AF-A0A534P1D6-F1
#
_cell.length_a   1.000
_cell.length_b   1.000
_cell.length_c   1.000
_cell.angle_alpha   90.00
_cell.angle_beta   90.00
_cell.angle_gamma   90.00
#
_symmetry.space_group_name_H-M   'P 1'
#
loop_
_entity.id
_entity.type
_entity.pdbx_description
1 polymer ?
#
loop_
_entity_poly.entity_id
_entity_poly.type
_entity_poly.pdbx_seq_one_letter_code
_entity_poly.pdbx_strand_id
1 'polypeptide(L)'
;MFPVQRARPGAMSARPSQMPARPRRGARRRRLRGGDRMTDPRLDAPPGLFARMLAGIARRAVRVEGRLPGSEALRRILVVRTDDRVGNALLTIPLGLALRESLPGAQVDLLLAARRAHLAEGLGLGIVPFEKTDAFRHPLRFLRFLRALRARYDVVLDAAHWHAFSLTSALLSRWAARAFVVGSRRGPDRIYSASVDLPSVDAPEAEAKLLLLRGLGLPVPASAPLRTRAGEDLAQWAAGVLGGSAARGIHAKHGLRSMVTFGPGEEPLARAVVEAARPSAFLAPPTDLPQLAALLRLAALAVVNDTGPMHLAAACGAPTLALLHAPEGARFAHRDPLFAALVWPDVPQALAAASRLLDTAQAAREPPPSSQEHHR
;
A
#
# COMPACT_ATOMS: atom_id res chain seq x y z
N MET A 1 12.01 25.87 -12.91
CA MET A 1 12.23 26.67 -11.68
C MET A 1 11.70 25.87 -10.50
N PHE A 2 12.57 25.11 -9.83
CA PHE A 2 12.25 24.31 -8.64
C PHE A 2 12.83 25.02 -7.39
N PRO A 3 12.09 25.15 -6.27
CA PRO A 3 12.69 25.61 -5.04
C PRO A 3 13.46 24.46 -4.38
N VAL A 4 14.78 24.59 -4.39
CA VAL A 4 15.74 23.81 -3.63
C VAL A 4 15.62 24.18 -2.15
N GLN A 5 15.18 23.26 -1.29
CA GLN A 5 15.35 23.42 0.15
C GLN A 5 16.79 23.08 0.53
N ARG A 6 17.57 24.13 0.84
CA ARG A 6 18.93 24.06 1.38
C ARG A 6 18.95 23.34 2.72
N ALA A 7 19.64 22.21 2.80
CA ALA A 7 20.13 21.66 4.05
C ALA A 7 21.18 22.63 4.64
N ARG A 8 21.02 23.02 5.91
CA ARG A 8 22.05 23.78 6.65
C ARG A 8 23.17 22.81 7.07
N PRO A 9 24.46 23.17 6.89
CA PRO A 9 25.56 22.37 7.41
C PRO A 9 25.74 22.63 8.91
N GLY A 10 25.54 21.59 9.73
CA GLY A 10 25.90 21.60 11.14
C GLY A 10 27.41 21.41 11.30
N ALA A 11 28.04 22.32 12.04
CA ALA A 11 29.47 22.39 12.29
C ALA A 11 30.05 21.14 12.98
N MET A 12 31.28 20.79 12.58
CA MET A 12 32.19 19.88 13.26
C MET A 12 32.70 20.49 14.58
N SER A 13 32.75 19.68 15.64
CA SER A 13 33.57 19.81 16.88
C SER A 13 33.04 18.77 17.89
N ALA A 14 33.77 18.01 18.70
CA ALA A 14 35.17 17.64 18.89
C ALA A 14 35.16 16.35 19.77
N ARG A 15 36.31 15.69 19.93
CA ARG A 15 36.57 14.38 20.58
C ARG A 15 35.94 14.13 21.98
N PRO A 16 35.80 12.84 22.40
CA PRO A 16 35.26 12.46 23.70
C PRO A 16 36.34 12.48 24.80
N SER A 17 36.01 13.00 25.99
CA SER A 17 36.82 12.88 27.22
C SER A 17 36.15 11.94 28.24
N GLN A 18 36.99 11.20 28.97
CA GLN A 18 36.64 10.10 29.86
C GLN A 18 36.41 10.54 31.33
N MET A 19 35.44 9.88 31.99
CA MET A 19 35.32 9.52 33.44
C MET A 19 35.08 10.63 34.51
N PRO A 20 34.56 10.30 35.74
CA PRO A 20 33.75 9.16 36.18
C PRO A 20 32.47 9.56 37.00
N ALA A 21 31.64 8.55 37.29
CA ALA A 21 30.38 8.62 38.02
C ALA A 21 30.47 9.05 39.50
N ARG A 22 29.41 9.70 40.01
CA ARG A 22 29.03 9.70 41.45
C ARG A 22 27.52 9.58 41.63
N PRO A 23 27.03 8.81 42.63
CA PRO A 23 25.62 8.52 42.81
C PRO A 23 24.95 9.57 43.71
N ARG A 24 23.70 9.94 43.40
CA ARG A 24 22.82 10.59 44.40
C ARG A 24 21.47 9.89 44.45
N ARG A 25 21.26 9.23 45.59
CA ARG A 25 19.99 8.72 46.11
C ARG A 25 18.95 9.84 46.21
N GLY A 26 17.71 9.53 45.87
CA GLY A 26 16.57 10.43 46.08
C GLY A 26 15.34 10.01 45.29
N ALA A 27 14.85 8.79 45.51
CA ALA A 27 13.57 8.33 44.98
C ALA A 27 12.41 9.14 45.60
N ARG A 28 12.05 10.26 44.97
CA ARG A 28 10.70 10.83 45.10
C ARG A 28 9.92 10.38 43.87
N ARG A 29 8.94 9.49 44.08
CA ARG A 29 7.91 9.14 43.11
C ARG A 29 7.21 10.43 42.64
N ARG A 30 7.69 11.01 41.54
CA ARG A 30 6.94 12.02 40.79
C ARG A 30 5.74 11.29 40.18
N ARG A 31 4.55 11.56 40.72
CA ARG A 31 3.30 11.30 40.00
C ARG A 31 3.41 12.03 38.67
N LEU A 32 3.51 11.29 37.56
CA LEU A 32 3.43 11.85 36.22
C LEU A 32 2.01 12.42 36.05
N ARG A 33 1.89 13.74 36.11
CA ARG A 33 0.69 14.47 35.68
C ARG A 33 0.55 14.28 34.16
N GLY A 34 -0.67 14.05 33.71
CA GLY A 34 -1.00 13.83 32.31
C GLY A 34 -0.41 14.90 31.39
N GLY A 35 0.36 14.47 30.39
CA GLY A 35 1.03 15.36 29.46
C GLY A 35 1.95 14.64 28.48
N ASP A 36 2.58 13.53 28.88
CA ASP A 36 3.44 12.77 27.98
C ASP A 36 2.63 11.74 27.19
N ARG A 37 1.91 12.22 26.17
CA ARG A 37 1.65 11.37 25.01
C ARG A 37 2.97 11.27 24.27
N MET A 38 3.66 10.16 24.46
CA MET A 38 4.67 9.69 23.51
C MET A 38 3.98 9.64 22.13
N THR A 39 4.17 10.69 21.32
CA THR A 39 3.58 10.77 19.99
C THR A 39 4.33 9.76 19.16
N ASP A 40 3.72 8.61 18.92
CA ASP A 40 4.22 7.63 17.96
C ASP A 40 4.58 8.37 16.66
N PRO A 41 5.87 8.46 16.29
CA PRO A 41 6.34 9.29 15.18
C PRO A 41 5.81 8.81 13.83
N ARG A 42 5.26 7.59 13.78
CA ARG A 42 4.61 7.03 12.61
C ARG A 42 3.25 7.66 12.33
N LEU A 43 2.65 8.33 13.32
CA LEU A 43 1.32 8.91 13.21
C LEU A 43 1.37 10.37 12.76
N ASP A 44 0.53 10.71 11.80
CA ASP A 44 0.33 12.09 11.38
C ASP A 44 -0.19 12.93 12.56
N ALA A 45 -0.14 14.26 12.41
CA ALA A 45 -0.77 15.15 13.39
C ALA A 45 -2.24 14.75 13.64
N PRO A 46 -2.74 14.84 14.90
CA PRO A 46 -4.13 14.54 15.18
C PRO A 46 -5.05 15.50 14.41
N PRO A 47 -6.26 15.04 14.00
CA PRO A 47 -7.18 15.89 13.27
C PRO A 47 -7.60 17.09 14.11
N GLY A 48 -7.70 18.26 13.44
CA GLY A 48 -8.09 19.52 14.07
C GLY A 48 -9.51 19.51 14.63
N LEU A 49 -9.83 20.53 15.43
CA LEU A 49 -11.13 20.66 16.12
C LEU A 49 -12.33 20.55 15.17
N PHE A 50 -12.24 21.19 14.00
CA PHE A 50 -13.29 21.16 12.98
C PHE A 50 -13.61 19.74 12.51
N ALA A 51 -12.60 18.92 12.21
CA ALA A 51 -12.81 17.54 11.79
C ALA A 51 -13.45 16.69 12.90
N ARG A 52 -13.08 16.91 14.16
CA ARG A 52 -13.68 16.23 15.32
C ARG A 52 -15.14 16.63 15.52
N MET A 53 -15.44 17.92 15.34
CA MET A 53 -16.81 18.45 15.39
C MET A 53 -17.69 17.83 14.31
N LEU A 54 -17.25 17.84 13.05
CA LEU A 54 -18.00 17.25 11.94
C LEU A 54 -18.22 15.74 12.12
N ALA A 55 -17.20 15.01 12.57
CA ALA A 55 -17.35 13.58 12.88
C ALA A 55 -18.39 13.34 13.99
N GLY A 56 -18.42 14.21 15.01
CA GLY A 56 -19.41 14.16 16.09
C GLY A 56 -20.84 14.45 15.61
N ILE A 57 -21.00 15.44 14.73
CA ILE A 57 -22.30 15.76 14.09
C ILE A 57 -22.77 14.57 13.25
N ALA A 58 -21.91 14.05 12.37
CA ALA A 58 -22.23 12.91 11.53
C ALA A 58 -22.60 11.66 12.34
N ARG A 59 -21.93 11.42 13.47
CA ARG A 59 -22.27 10.35 14.41
C ARG A 59 -23.73 10.43 14.88
N ARG A 60 -24.21 11.64 15.17
CA ARG A 60 -25.57 11.89 15.68
C ARG A 60 -26.62 11.92 14.56
N ALA A 61 -26.31 12.60 13.46
CA ALA A 61 -27.22 12.85 12.35
C ALA A 61 -27.42 11.61 11.46
N VAL A 62 -26.36 10.84 11.22
CA VAL A 62 -26.41 9.59 10.45
C VAL A 62 -26.41 8.45 11.45
N ARG A 63 -27.60 7.98 11.83
CA ARG A 63 -27.72 6.81 12.71
C ARG A 63 -27.39 5.53 11.94
N VAL A 64 -26.62 4.69 12.61
CA VAL A 64 -26.21 3.34 12.21
C VAL A 64 -26.61 2.46 13.39
N GLU A 65 -27.17 1.26 13.13
CA GLU A 65 -27.70 0.38 14.19
C GLU A 65 -26.68 0.11 15.30
N GLY A 66 -25.40 -0.02 14.92
CA GLY A 66 -24.29 -0.19 15.86
C GLY A 66 -24.13 -1.62 16.38
N ARG A 67 -24.96 -2.56 15.89
CA ARG A 67 -24.83 -4.00 16.15
C ARG A 67 -24.32 -4.68 14.90
N LEU A 68 -23.29 -5.51 15.04
CA LEU A 68 -22.78 -6.32 13.94
C LEU A 68 -23.79 -7.43 13.62
N PRO A 69 -24.28 -7.53 12.37
CA PRO A 69 -25.09 -8.68 11.95
C PRO A 69 -24.26 -9.97 12.00
N GLY A 70 -24.90 -11.11 12.22
CA GLY A 70 -24.24 -12.42 12.12
C GLY A 70 -23.63 -12.61 10.72
N SER A 71 -22.51 -13.32 10.63
CA SER A 71 -21.76 -13.53 9.37
C SER A 71 -22.64 -14.09 8.25
N GLU A 72 -23.53 -15.03 8.54
CA GLU A 72 -24.47 -15.65 7.58
C GLU A 72 -25.52 -14.67 7.04
N ALA A 73 -25.81 -13.60 7.77
CA ALA A 73 -26.77 -12.57 7.40
C ALA A 73 -26.14 -11.41 6.60
N LEU A 74 -24.82 -11.34 6.52
CA LEU A 74 -24.13 -10.31 5.74
C LEU A 74 -24.35 -10.57 4.25
N ARG A 75 -24.88 -9.55 3.55
CA ARG A 75 -25.15 -9.63 2.11
C ARG A 75 -24.38 -8.60 1.33
N ARG A 76 -24.19 -7.39 1.86
CA ARG A 76 -23.47 -6.31 1.16
C ARG A 76 -22.44 -5.65 2.06
N ILE A 77 -21.20 -5.68 1.62
CA ILE A 77 -20.05 -5.14 2.33
C ILE A 77 -19.34 -4.13 1.44
N LEU A 78 -18.99 -2.98 2.00
CA LEU A 78 -18.20 -1.97 1.30
C LEU A 78 -16.86 -1.79 1.98
N VAL A 79 -15.78 -1.75 1.20
CA VAL A 79 -14.47 -1.25 1.64
C VAL A 79 -14.25 0.13 1.03
N VAL A 80 -13.94 1.13 1.85
CA VAL A 80 -13.82 2.53 1.42
C VAL A 80 -12.36 2.95 1.35
N ARG A 81 -11.93 3.36 0.15
CA ARG A 81 -10.63 4.00 -0.09
C ARG A 81 -10.72 5.11 -1.14
N THR A 82 -10.64 6.36 -0.68
CA THR A 82 -10.89 7.55 -1.52
C THR A 82 -9.64 8.18 -2.15
N ASP A 83 -8.46 7.61 -1.92
CA ASP A 83 -7.18 8.17 -2.38
C ASP A 83 -6.92 7.86 -3.86
N ASP A 84 -6.38 8.82 -4.61
CA ASP A 84 -6.15 8.70 -6.05
C ASP A 84 -4.75 8.18 -6.41
N ARG A 85 -3.93 7.77 -5.42
CA ARG A 85 -2.64 7.12 -5.68
C ARG A 85 -2.86 5.63 -5.96
N VAL A 86 -2.30 5.16 -7.07
CA VAL A 86 -2.39 3.76 -7.51
C VAL A 86 -1.98 2.75 -6.43
N GLY A 87 -0.87 3.00 -5.72
CA GLY A 87 -0.38 2.09 -4.68
C GLY A 87 -1.37 1.89 -3.53
N ASN A 88 -2.08 2.94 -3.13
CA ASN A 88 -3.07 2.86 -2.06
C ASN A 88 -4.31 2.06 -2.44
N ALA A 89 -4.73 2.13 -3.70
CA ALA A 89 -5.80 1.30 -4.22
C ALA A 89 -5.36 -0.17 -4.23
N LEU A 90 -4.18 -0.46 -4.78
CA LEU A 90 -3.60 -1.80 -4.83
C LEU A 90 -3.45 -2.43 -3.43
N LEU A 91 -2.91 -1.70 -2.46
CA LEU A 91 -2.76 -2.16 -1.08
C LEU A 91 -4.10 -2.44 -0.37
N THR A 92 -5.23 -1.94 -0.91
CA THR A 92 -6.57 -2.18 -0.35
C THR A 92 -7.23 -3.44 -0.92
N ILE A 93 -6.84 -3.88 -2.12
CA ILE A 93 -7.43 -5.04 -2.80
C ILE A 93 -7.36 -6.34 -1.96
N PRO A 94 -6.24 -6.69 -1.29
CA PRO A 94 -6.17 -7.90 -0.48
C PRO A 94 -7.24 -7.97 0.63
N LEU A 95 -7.64 -6.84 1.21
CA LEU A 95 -8.72 -6.79 2.18
C LEU A 95 -10.07 -7.17 1.56
N GLY A 96 -10.36 -6.69 0.35
CA GLY A 96 -11.58 -7.07 -0.38
C GLY A 96 -11.61 -8.56 -0.72
N LEU A 97 -10.47 -9.11 -1.16
CA LEU A 97 -10.35 -10.53 -1.48
C LEU A 97 -10.52 -11.41 -0.23
N ALA A 98 -9.86 -11.05 0.88
CA ALA A 98 -9.99 -11.77 2.14
C ALA A 98 -11.42 -11.74 2.70
N LEU A 99 -12.14 -10.62 2.55
CA LEU A 99 -13.56 -10.53 2.90
C LEU A 99 -14.40 -11.49 2.07
N ARG A 100 -14.17 -11.55 0.75
CA ARG A 100 -14.93 -12.42 -0.14
C ARG A 100 -14.69 -13.90 0.18
N GLU A 101 -13.44 -14.26 0.48
CA GLU A 101 -13.09 -15.62 0.91
C GLU A 101 -13.74 -15.97 2.25
N SER A 102 -13.73 -15.04 3.22
CA SER A 102 -14.31 -15.25 4.54
C SER A 102 -15.84 -15.22 4.56
N LEU A 103 -16.46 -14.58 3.56
CA LEU A 103 -17.91 -14.36 3.47
C LEU A 103 -18.41 -14.63 2.03
N PRO A 104 -18.41 -15.90 1.58
CA PRO A 104 -18.70 -16.25 0.18
C PRO A 104 -20.13 -15.90 -0.28
N GLY A 105 -21.08 -15.76 0.65
CA GLY A 105 -22.46 -15.35 0.36
C GLY A 105 -22.68 -13.83 0.32
N ALA A 106 -21.65 -13.02 0.55
CA ALA A 106 -21.74 -11.56 0.56
C ALA A 106 -21.14 -10.95 -0.70
N GLN A 107 -21.82 -9.95 -1.26
CA GLN A 107 -21.25 -9.07 -2.25
C GLN A 107 -20.26 -8.11 -1.57
N VAL A 108 -19.01 -8.13 -2.02
CA VAL A 108 -17.96 -7.22 -1.55
C VAL A 108 -17.67 -6.18 -2.63
N ASP A 109 -17.93 -4.92 -2.31
CA ASP A 109 -17.69 -3.77 -3.18
C ASP A 109 -16.52 -2.93 -2.66
N LEU A 110 -15.70 -2.38 -3.56
CA LEU A 110 -14.63 -1.43 -3.27
C LEU A 110 -15.03 -0.03 -3.76
N LEU A 111 -15.10 0.93 -2.84
CA LEU A 111 -15.15 2.35 -3.21
C LEU A 111 -13.73 2.85 -3.45
N LEU A 112 -13.40 3.13 -4.71
CA LEU A 112 -12.09 3.58 -5.18
C LEU A 112 -12.20 4.89 -5.94
N ALA A 113 -11.11 5.66 -6.01
CA ALA A 113 -11.03 6.79 -6.94
C ALA A 113 -11.37 6.34 -8.37
N ALA A 114 -12.22 7.10 -9.09
CA ALA A 114 -12.78 6.67 -10.38
C ALA A 114 -11.70 6.28 -11.39
N ARG A 115 -10.58 7.01 -11.42
CA ARG A 115 -9.42 6.73 -12.29
C ARG A 115 -8.67 5.43 -11.95
N ARG A 116 -8.96 4.82 -10.80
CA ARG A 116 -8.30 3.63 -10.26
C ARG A 116 -9.23 2.40 -10.22
N ALA A 117 -10.48 2.56 -10.65
CA ALA A 117 -11.47 1.48 -10.71
C ALA A 117 -10.94 0.25 -11.45
N HIS A 118 -10.29 0.46 -12.59
CA HIS A 118 -9.74 -0.60 -13.45
C HIS A 118 -8.77 -1.56 -12.75
N LEU A 119 -8.13 -1.15 -11.65
CA LEU A 119 -7.17 -1.99 -10.91
C LEU A 119 -7.84 -3.18 -10.22
N ALA A 120 -9.14 -3.10 -9.94
CA ALA A 120 -9.91 -4.15 -9.29
C ALA A 120 -10.80 -4.95 -10.26
N GLU A 121 -10.80 -4.60 -11.55
CA GLU A 121 -11.60 -5.29 -12.56
C GLU A 121 -11.16 -6.74 -12.72
N GLY A 122 -12.11 -7.64 -12.98
CA GLY A 122 -11.84 -9.07 -13.15
C GLY A 122 -11.46 -9.82 -11.87
N LEU A 123 -11.31 -9.13 -10.73
CA LEU A 123 -11.02 -9.75 -9.44
C LEU A 123 -12.26 -10.27 -8.72
N GLY A 124 -13.45 -10.13 -9.32
CA GLY A 124 -14.74 -10.53 -8.73
C GLY A 124 -15.09 -9.73 -7.47
N LEU A 125 -14.66 -8.47 -7.42
CA LEU A 125 -15.09 -7.46 -6.45
C LEU A 125 -15.95 -6.44 -7.21
N GLY A 126 -17.03 -5.96 -6.61
CA GLY A 126 -17.77 -4.84 -7.19
C GLY A 126 -16.99 -3.54 -7.03
N ILE A 127 -17.22 -2.57 -7.91
CA ILE A 127 -16.50 -1.30 -7.89
C ILE A 127 -17.48 -0.14 -7.80
N VAL A 128 -17.24 0.75 -6.84
CA VAL A 128 -17.99 1.99 -6.64
C VAL A 128 -17.05 3.16 -6.94
N PRO A 129 -17.07 3.74 -8.15
CA PRO A 129 -16.17 4.82 -8.51
C PRO A 129 -16.51 6.09 -7.72
N PHE A 130 -15.48 6.74 -7.19
CA PHE A 130 -15.56 7.98 -6.44
C PHE A 130 -14.73 9.06 -7.11
N GLU A 131 -15.38 10.16 -7.51
CA GLU A 131 -14.69 11.33 -8.08
C GLU A 131 -14.74 12.48 -7.07
N LYS A 132 -13.62 12.74 -6.40
CA LYS A 132 -13.56 13.78 -5.35
C LYS A 132 -13.88 15.16 -5.91
N THR A 133 -13.53 15.43 -7.16
CA THR A 133 -13.77 16.74 -7.78
C THR A 133 -15.24 17.01 -8.10
N ASP A 134 -16.08 15.98 -8.18
CA ASP A 134 -17.52 16.13 -8.45
C ASP A 134 -18.23 16.95 -7.37
N ALA A 135 -17.76 16.91 -6.12
CA ALA A 135 -18.33 17.71 -5.03
C ALA A 135 -18.36 19.22 -5.35
N PHE A 136 -17.41 19.70 -6.15
CA PHE A 136 -17.29 21.11 -6.53
C PHE A 136 -17.66 21.33 -8.01
N ARG A 137 -17.22 20.44 -8.91
CA ARG A 137 -17.41 20.59 -10.37
C ARG A 137 -18.78 20.13 -10.85
N HIS A 138 -19.35 19.11 -10.21
CA HIS A 138 -20.60 18.47 -10.64
C HIS A 138 -21.48 18.11 -9.43
N PRO A 139 -21.94 19.10 -8.64
CA PRO A 139 -22.58 18.87 -7.35
C PRO A 139 -23.86 18.03 -7.43
N LEU A 140 -24.65 18.14 -8.50
CA LEU A 140 -25.83 17.29 -8.70
C LEU A 140 -25.45 15.81 -8.88
N ARG A 141 -24.35 15.53 -9.60
CA ARG A 141 -23.82 14.16 -9.75
C ARG A 141 -23.33 13.63 -8.39
N PHE A 142 -22.64 14.46 -7.63
CA PHE A 142 -22.18 14.13 -6.28
C PHE A 142 -23.34 13.84 -5.32
N LEU A 143 -24.41 14.65 -5.34
CA LEU A 143 -25.61 14.42 -4.53
C LEU A 143 -26.34 13.13 -4.93
N ARG A 144 -26.43 12.82 -6.23
CA ARG A 144 -26.96 11.54 -6.71
C ARG A 144 -26.13 10.36 -6.24
N PHE A 145 -24.80 10.49 -6.29
CA PHE A 145 -23.87 9.50 -5.75
C PHE A 145 -24.10 9.27 -4.25
N LEU A 146 -24.15 10.34 -3.45
CA LEU A 146 -24.43 10.23 -2.02
C LEU A 146 -25.79 9.59 -1.75
N ARG A 147 -26.85 10.00 -2.47
CA ARG A 147 -28.19 9.41 -2.32
C ARG A 147 -28.17 7.91 -2.64
N ALA A 148 -27.47 7.49 -3.70
CA ALA A 148 -27.36 6.08 -4.08
C ALA A 148 -26.53 5.25 -3.08
N LEU A 149 -25.60 5.89 -2.37
CA LEU A 149 -24.74 5.24 -1.39
C LEU A 149 -25.42 5.06 -0.03
N ARG A 150 -26.38 5.92 0.32
CA ARG A 150 -26.98 5.99 1.66
C ARG A 150 -27.53 4.64 2.14
N ALA A 151 -27.05 4.16 3.29
CA ALA A 151 -27.51 2.93 3.96
C ALA A 151 -27.59 1.69 3.05
N ARG A 152 -26.73 1.63 2.02
CA ARG A 152 -26.76 0.57 1.00
C ARG A 152 -26.09 -0.72 1.45
N TYR A 153 -25.16 -0.63 2.41
CA TYR A 153 -24.33 -1.75 2.83
C TYR A 153 -24.61 -2.11 4.29
N ASP A 154 -24.68 -3.40 4.59
CA ASP A 154 -24.87 -3.88 5.96
C ASP A 154 -23.69 -3.43 6.83
N VAL A 155 -22.49 -3.59 6.28
CA VAL A 155 -21.22 -3.31 6.93
C VAL A 155 -20.32 -2.50 5.99
N VAL A 156 -19.59 -1.54 6.55
CA VAL A 156 -18.58 -0.76 5.84
C VAL A 156 -17.25 -0.76 6.58
N LEU A 157 -16.15 -1.05 5.88
CA LEU A 157 -14.78 -0.96 6.38
C LEU A 157 -14.12 0.30 5.81
N ASP A 158 -13.73 1.23 6.68
CA ASP A 158 -12.96 2.40 6.30
C ASP A 158 -11.46 2.03 6.21
N ALA A 159 -10.99 1.81 4.97
CA ALA A 159 -9.60 1.47 4.66
C ALA A 159 -8.70 2.71 4.43
N ALA A 160 -9.04 3.83 5.08
CA ALA A 160 -8.13 4.96 5.24
C ALA A 160 -6.79 4.53 5.88
N HIS A 161 -5.78 5.41 5.81
CA HIS A 161 -4.50 5.12 6.44
C HIS A 161 -4.68 4.95 7.96
N TRP A 162 -4.05 3.95 8.56
CA TRP A 162 -4.08 3.81 10.02
C TRP A 162 -3.27 4.93 10.71
N HIS A 163 -2.27 5.50 10.03
CA HIS A 163 -1.45 6.60 10.55
C HIS A 163 -2.11 7.98 10.41
N ALA A 164 -3.11 8.14 9.52
CA ALA A 164 -3.73 9.43 9.20
C ALA A 164 -5.26 9.36 9.20
N PHE A 165 -5.92 10.29 9.89
CA PHE A 165 -7.38 10.35 9.87
C PHE A 165 -7.91 11.02 8.60
N SER A 166 -8.82 10.36 7.88
CA SER A 166 -9.52 10.92 6.72
C SER A 166 -10.98 11.20 7.03
N LEU A 167 -11.34 12.47 7.19
CA LEU A 167 -12.73 12.87 7.46
C LEU A 167 -13.67 12.47 6.31
N THR A 168 -13.26 12.67 5.06
CA THR A 168 -14.08 12.30 3.89
C THR A 168 -14.36 10.79 3.87
N SER A 169 -13.34 9.96 4.13
CA SER A 169 -13.51 8.50 4.20
C SER A 169 -14.46 8.09 5.31
N ALA A 170 -14.29 8.67 6.51
CA ALA A 170 -15.11 8.34 7.67
C ALA A 170 -16.57 8.76 7.49
N LEU A 171 -16.82 9.92 6.88
CA LEU A 171 -18.17 10.39 6.56
C LEU A 171 -18.85 9.51 5.52
N LEU A 172 -18.16 9.17 4.42
CA LEU A 172 -18.70 8.28 3.40
C LEU A 172 -18.98 6.88 3.95
N SER A 173 -18.07 6.36 4.78
CA SER A 173 -18.21 5.04 5.39
C SER A 173 -19.46 4.97 6.27
N ARG A 174 -19.66 5.99 7.11
CA ARG A 174 -20.87 6.08 7.96
C ARG A 174 -22.14 6.33 7.17
N TRP A 175 -22.08 7.14 6.12
CA TRP A 175 -23.22 7.42 5.25
C TRP A 175 -23.69 6.16 4.50
N ALA A 176 -22.73 5.37 4.03
CA ALA A 176 -22.95 4.13 3.29
C ALA A 176 -23.50 2.99 4.15
N ALA A 177 -23.14 2.95 5.43
CA ALA A 177 -23.51 1.87 6.33
C ALA A 177 -24.98 1.94 6.79
N ARG A 178 -25.61 0.78 6.82
CA ARG A 178 -26.90 0.52 7.46
C ARG A 178 -26.70 0.10 8.91
N ALA A 179 -25.90 -0.93 9.16
CA ALA A 179 -25.82 -1.58 10.46
C ALA A 179 -24.49 -1.36 11.21
N PHE A 180 -23.35 -1.42 10.50
CA PHE A 180 -22.05 -1.37 11.18
C PHE A 180 -20.94 -0.69 10.37
N VAL A 181 -20.04 0.02 11.05
CA VAL A 181 -18.85 0.63 10.44
C VAL A 181 -17.61 0.21 11.24
N VAL A 182 -16.59 -0.27 10.55
CA VAL A 182 -15.28 -0.58 11.13
C VAL A 182 -14.25 0.40 10.60
N GLY A 183 -13.39 0.91 11.47
CA GLY A 183 -12.25 1.74 11.08
C GLY A 183 -11.06 1.55 12.02
N SER A 184 -9.94 2.19 11.72
CA SER A 184 -8.76 2.17 12.59
C SER A 184 -8.94 3.11 13.79
N ARG A 185 -8.31 2.78 14.93
CA ARG A 185 -8.28 3.61 16.15
C ARG A 185 -7.40 4.86 15.96
N ARG A 186 -7.84 5.75 15.07
CA ARG A 186 -7.14 6.97 14.68
C ARG A 186 -8.13 8.13 14.51
N GLY A 187 -7.87 9.25 15.17
CA GLY A 187 -8.72 10.44 15.09
C GLY A 187 -10.02 10.30 15.91
N PRO A 188 -11.13 10.95 15.52
CA PRO A 188 -12.44 10.81 16.17
C PRO A 188 -13.10 9.46 15.86
N ASP A 189 -12.45 8.38 16.29
CA ASP A 189 -12.80 6.97 16.07
C ASP A 189 -14.23 6.59 16.52
N ARG A 190 -14.84 7.38 17.42
CA ARG A 190 -16.27 7.29 17.80
C ARG A 190 -17.26 7.41 16.63
N ILE A 191 -16.82 7.85 15.45
CA ILE A 191 -17.64 7.83 14.23
C ILE A 191 -17.88 6.41 13.72
N TYR A 192 -17.02 5.47 14.06
CA TYR A 192 -17.15 4.05 13.73
C TYR A 192 -17.97 3.31 14.81
N SER A 193 -18.52 2.16 14.43
CA SER A 193 -19.17 1.23 15.37
C SER A 193 -18.14 0.40 16.12
N ALA A 194 -17.07 0.00 15.44
CA ALA A 194 -15.89 -0.63 16.03
C ALA A 194 -14.60 0.01 15.50
N SER A 195 -13.61 0.13 16.38
CA SER A 195 -12.28 0.62 16.04
C SER A 195 -11.26 -0.48 16.29
N VAL A 196 -10.47 -0.82 15.27
CA VAL A 196 -9.38 -1.78 15.41
C VAL A 196 -8.10 -1.08 15.85
N ASP A 197 -7.30 -1.78 16.66
CA ASP A 197 -6.05 -1.23 17.16
C ASP A 197 -5.02 -1.04 16.05
N LEU A 198 -4.07 -0.15 16.30
CA LEU A 198 -3.03 0.20 15.34
C LEU A 198 -2.09 -0.99 15.11
N PRO A 199 -1.55 -1.15 13.89
CA PRO A 199 -0.63 -2.24 13.58
C PRO A 199 0.71 -2.12 14.33
N SER A 200 1.45 -3.23 14.39
CA SER A 200 2.84 -3.25 14.87
C SER A 200 3.75 -2.36 14.01
N VAL A 201 4.93 -2.04 14.54
CA VAL A 201 5.93 -1.17 13.88
C VAL A 201 6.30 -1.68 12.49
N ASP A 202 6.47 -2.99 12.35
CA ASP A 202 7.00 -3.61 11.14
C ASP A 202 5.91 -4.23 10.25
N ALA A 203 4.64 -3.90 10.50
CA ALA A 203 3.54 -4.44 9.71
C ALA A 203 3.51 -3.78 8.32
N PRO A 204 3.54 -4.57 7.23
CA PRO A 204 3.25 -4.07 5.90
C PRO A 204 1.87 -3.41 5.82
N GLU A 205 1.74 -2.34 5.02
CA GLU A 205 0.50 -1.55 4.90
C GLU A 205 -0.68 -2.39 4.39
N ALA A 206 -0.44 -3.35 3.49
CA ALA A 206 -1.47 -4.28 3.02
C ALA A 206 -2.01 -5.16 4.18
N GLU A 207 -1.13 -5.68 5.03
CA GLU A 207 -1.50 -6.52 6.17
C GLU A 207 -2.13 -5.69 7.30
N ALA A 208 -1.64 -4.46 7.52
CA ALA A 208 -2.25 -3.53 8.45
C ALA A 208 -3.72 -3.29 8.13
N LYS A 209 -4.11 -3.28 6.84
CA LYS A 209 -5.52 -3.17 6.43
C LYS A 209 -6.34 -4.42 6.74
N LEU A 210 -5.73 -5.61 6.68
CA LEU A 210 -6.40 -6.86 7.06
C LEU A 210 -6.85 -6.88 8.53
N LEU A 211 -6.23 -6.08 9.41
CA LEU A 211 -6.67 -5.93 10.79
C LEU A 211 -8.11 -5.44 10.91
N LEU A 212 -8.66 -4.76 9.90
CA LEU A 212 -10.06 -4.34 9.89
C LEU A 212 -11.03 -5.54 9.93
N LEU A 213 -10.60 -6.73 9.49
CA LEU A 213 -11.38 -7.97 9.62
C LEU A 213 -11.71 -8.31 11.10
N ARG A 214 -10.84 -7.92 12.04
CA ARG A 214 -11.10 -8.12 13.49
C ARG A 214 -12.33 -7.36 13.97
N GLY A 215 -12.64 -6.22 13.36
CA GLY A 215 -13.85 -5.46 13.69
C GLY A 215 -15.13 -6.20 13.32
N LEU A 216 -15.04 -7.24 12.48
CA LEU A 216 -16.13 -8.14 12.13
C LEU A 216 -16.06 -9.50 12.84
N GLY A 217 -15.08 -9.70 13.72
CA GLY A 217 -14.81 -11.01 14.32
C GLY A 217 -14.32 -12.07 13.33
N LEU A 218 -13.79 -11.65 12.17
CA LEU A 218 -13.25 -12.56 11.16
C LEU A 218 -11.76 -12.85 11.41
N PRO A 219 -11.26 -14.03 10.99
CA PRO A 219 -9.83 -14.34 11.05
C PRO A 219 -9.03 -13.38 10.17
N VAL A 220 -7.82 -13.04 10.62
CA VAL A 220 -6.88 -12.21 9.86
C VAL A 220 -5.85 -13.15 9.21
N PRO A 221 -5.75 -13.21 7.87
CA PRO A 221 -4.75 -14.05 7.24
C PRO A 221 -3.34 -13.54 7.53
N ALA A 222 -2.37 -14.46 7.60
CA ALA A 222 -0.98 -14.15 7.93
C ALA A 222 -0.24 -13.41 6.80
N SER A 223 -0.77 -13.44 5.57
CA SER A 223 -0.22 -12.75 4.41
C SER A 223 -1.33 -12.11 3.58
N ALA A 224 -0.95 -11.09 2.80
CA ALA A 224 -1.82 -10.36 1.89
C ALA A 224 -1.23 -10.44 0.46
N PRO A 225 -1.19 -11.64 -0.17
CA PRO A 225 -0.59 -11.77 -1.49
C PRO A 225 -1.34 -10.89 -2.48
N LEU A 226 -0.64 -9.93 -3.04
CA LEU A 226 -1.16 -9.05 -4.07
C LEU A 226 -0.91 -9.74 -5.41
N ARG A 227 -1.77 -10.69 -5.79
CA ARG A 227 -1.69 -11.35 -7.11
C ARG A 227 -3.00 -11.13 -7.87
N THR A 228 -2.91 -10.48 -9.01
CA THR A 228 -4.02 -10.29 -9.95
C THR A 228 -3.92 -11.32 -11.09
N ARG A 229 -4.96 -11.50 -11.91
CA ARG A 229 -5.02 -12.47 -13.05
C ARG A 229 -3.96 -12.26 -14.16
N ALA A 230 -2.98 -11.39 -13.95
CA ALA A 230 -1.92 -11.05 -14.89
C ALA A 230 -0.69 -11.98 -14.77
N GLY A 231 -0.84 -13.22 -14.30
CA GLY A 231 0.29 -14.09 -13.91
C GLY A 231 0.78 -15.11 -14.94
N GLU A 232 0.36 -15.06 -16.20
CA GLU A 232 0.80 -16.03 -17.22
C GLU A 232 1.38 -15.31 -18.45
N ASP A 233 2.45 -15.91 -18.98
CA ASP A 233 3.37 -15.51 -20.04
C ASP A 233 4.58 -14.62 -19.64
N LEU A 234 5.76 -15.10 -20.05
CA LEU A 234 7.07 -14.60 -19.65
C LEU A 234 7.75 -13.90 -20.82
N ALA A 235 8.35 -12.72 -20.57
CA ALA A 235 9.28 -12.09 -21.50
C ALA A 235 10.62 -11.71 -20.83
N GLN A 236 11.53 -11.22 -21.67
CA GLN A 236 12.98 -11.36 -21.55
C GLN A 236 13.71 -10.12 -21.00
N TRP A 237 13.01 -9.20 -20.32
CA TRP A 237 13.56 -7.88 -19.98
C TRP A 237 13.36 -7.51 -18.50
N ALA A 238 14.24 -6.65 -17.99
CA ALA A 238 14.05 -6.00 -16.70
C ALA A 238 13.36 -4.63 -16.88
N ALA A 239 12.29 -4.33 -16.13
CA ALA A 239 11.59 -3.04 -16.19
C ALA A 239 11.94 -2.20 -14.96
N GLY A 240 12.48 -0.98 -15.10
CA GLY A 240 12.83 -0.22 -13.90
C GLY A 240 13.36 1.20 -14.02
N VAL A 241 13.20 1.95 -12.92
CA VAL A 241 13.88 3.24 -12.64
C VAL A 241 15.14 2.89 -11.86
N LEU A 242 16.16 2.43 -12.58
CA LEU A 242 17.44 2.00 -12.04
C LEU A 242 18.52 3.05 -12.25
N GLY A 243 19.57 3.04 -11.43
CA GLY A 243 20.83 3.68 -11.82
C GLY A 243 21.50 2.87 -12.94
N GLY A 244 22.16 3.53 -13.90
CA GLY A 244 22.73 2.87 -15.08
C GLY A 244 23.71 1.73 -14.77
N SER A 245 24.39 1.77 -13.62
CA SER A 245 25.31 0.71 -13.17
C SER A 245 24.61 -0.61 -12.85
N ALA A 246 23.39 -0.58 -12.30
CA ALA A 246 22.64 -1.80 -12.01
C ALA A 246 22.18 -2.48 -13.31
N ALA A 247 21.72 -1.71 -14.30
CA ALA A 247 21.34 -2.24 -15.61
C ALA A 247 22.52 -2.91 -16.34
N ARG A 248 23.72 -2.30 -16.29
CA ARG A 248 24.95 -2.94 -16.82
C ARG A 248 25.28 -4.24 -16.10
N GLY A 249 25.21 -4.26 -14.76
CA GLY A 249 25.49 -5.46 -13.98
C GLY A 249 24.50 -6.60 -14.23
N ILE A 250 23.21 -6.30 -14.38
CA ILE A 250 22.17 -7.28 -14.73
C ILE A 250 22.46 -7.87 -16.11
N HIS A 251 22.75 -7.03 -17.11
CA HIS A 251 23.08 -7.51 -18.45
C HIS A 251 24.36 -8.35 -18.47
N ALA A 252 25.43 -7.90 -17.80
CA ALA A 252 26.69 -8.63 -17.77
C ALA A 252 26.57 -10.01 -17.10
N LYS A 253 25.73 -10.13 -16.06
CA LYS A 253 25.59 -11.38 -15.30
C LYS A 253 24.55 -12.34 -15.88
N HIS A 254 23.44 -11.79 -16.40
CA HIS A 254 22.25 -12.57 -16.75
C HIS A 254 21.87 -12.48 -18.23
N GLY A 255 22.58 -11.68 -19.05
CA GLY A 255 22.26 -11.48 -20.46
C GLY A 255 20.98 -10.67 -20.71
N LEU A 256 20.35 -10.12 -19.67
CA LEU A 256 19.08 -9.39 -19.77
C LEU A 256 19.31 -7.90 -20.02
N ARG A 257 18.71 -7.33 -21.06
CA ARG A 257 18.68 -5.87 -21.22
C ARG A 257 17.55 -5.26 -20.39
N SER A 258 17.74 -4.01 -19.99
CA SER A 258 16.76 -3.26 -19.21
C SER A 258 15.93 -2.33 -20.09
N MET A 259 14.61 -2.36 -19.92
CA MET A 259 13.68 -1.36 -20.46
C MET A 259 13.40 -0.32 -19.37
N VAL A 260 13.71 0.95 -19.64
CA VAL A 260 13.51 2.05 -18.69
C VAL A 260 12.18 2.74 -18.98
N THR A 261 11.24 2.60 -18.05
CA THR A 261 9.92 3.26 -18.08
C THR A 261 9.96 4.60 -17.36
N PHE A 262 9.04 5.51 -17.69
CA PHE A 262 8.94 6.84 -17.06
C PHE A 262 7.50 7.34 -16.99
N GLY A 263 7.19 8.13 -15.96
CA GLY A 263 5.95 8.87 -15.86
C GLY A 263 6.00 10.22 -16.60
N PRO A 264 4.86 10.94 -16.67
CA PRO A 264 4.81 12.28 -17.24
C PRO A 264 5.84 13.22 -16.61
N GLY A 265 6.73 13.78 -17.44
CA GLY A 265 7.79 14.70 -17.02
C GLY A 265 9.10 14.05 -16.56
N GLU A 266 9.17 12.72 -16.48
CA GLU A 266 10.36 11.98 -16.02
C GLU A 266 11.25 11.47 -17.17
N GLU A 267 10.85 11.69 -18.42
CA GLU A 267 11.58 11.25 -19.61
C GLU A 267 13.07 11.69 -19.63
N PRO A 268 13.44 12.94 -19.26
CA PRO A 268 14.85 13.33 -19.21
C PRO A 268 15.68 12.49 -18.24
N LEU A 269 15.10 12.10 -17.09
CA LEU A 269 15.76 11.25 -16.11
C LEU A 269 15.95 9.83 -16.65
N ALA A 270 14.92 9.28 -17.29
CA ALA A 270 14.99 7.96 -17.91
C ALA A 270 16.04 7.91 -19.04
N ARG A 271 16.12 8.96 -19.87
CA ARG A 271 17.18 9.08 -20.89
C ARG A 271 18.57 9.08 -20.26
N ALA A 272 18.79 9.83 -19.18
CA ALA A 272 20.08 9.85 -18.48
C ALA A 272 20.48 8.46 -17.95
N VAL A 273 19.51 7.70 -17.41
CA VAL A 273 19.72 6.30 -17.00
C VAL A 273 20.14 5.42 -18.18
N VAL A 274 19.42 5.52 -19.30
CA VAL A 274 19.71 4.74 -20.51
C VAL A 274 21.10 5.05 -21.05
N GLU A 275 21.47 6.33 -21.15
CA GLU A 275 22.81 6.74 -21.60
C GLU A 275 23.91 6.18 -20.70
N ALA A 276 23.73 6.25 -19.38
CA ALA A 276 24.68 5.65 -18.45
C ALA A 276 24.75 4.13 -18.62
N ALA A 277 23.67 3.44 -19.02
CA ALA A 277 23.60 2.00 -19.09
C ALA A 277 23.97 1.38 -20.45
N ARG A 278 24.21 2.17 -21.51
CA ARG A 278 24.43 1.64 -22.86
C ARG A 278 25.55 0.58 -22.93
N PRO A 279 25.39 -0.47 -23.76
CA PRO A 279 24.21 -0.83 -24.58
C PRO A 279 23.15 -1.64 -23.80
N SER A 280 23.27 -1.74 -22.48
CA SER A 280 22.53 -2.67 -21.61
C SER A 280 21.10 -2.23 -21.31
N ALA A 281 20.71 -1.01 -21.67
CA ALA A 281 19.36 -0.51 -21.48
C ALA A 281 18.85 0.28 -22.69
N PHE A 282 17.54 0.38 -22.80
CA PHE A 282 16.84 1.18 -23.79
C PHE A 282 15.60 1.83 -23.18
N LEU A 283 15.13 2.90 -23.81
CA LEU A 283 13.99 3.67 -23.33
C LEU A 283 12.68 3.01 -23.78
N ALA A 284 11.72 2.87 -22.87
CA ALA A 284 10.35 2.48 -23.22
C ALA A 284 9.64 3.61 -24.00
N PRO A 285 8.60 3.32 -24.79
CA PRO A 285 7.66 4.37 -25.20
C PRO A 285 6.93 4.95 -23.96
N PRO A 286 6.33 6.15 -24.05
CA PRO A 286 5.41 6.63 -23.02
C PRO A 286 4.28 5.61 -22.80
N THR A 287 3.99 5.30 -21.53
CA THR A 287 2.95 4.33 -21.16
C THR A 287 1.90 4.93 -20.24
N ASP A 288 0.66 4.50 -20.38
CA ASP A 288 -0.35 4.61 -19.33
C ASP A 288 -0.25 3.46 -18.30
N LEU A 289 -1.13 3.44 -17.30
CA LEU A 289 -1.11 2.40 -16.26
C LEU A 289 -1.42 1.00 -16.79
N PRO A 290 -2.48 0.78 -17.60
CA PRO A 290 -2.70 -0.52 -18.25
C PRO A 290 -1.50 -1.01 -19.07
N GLN A 291 -0.88 -0.14 -19.86
CA GLN A 291 0.29 -0.47 -20.67
C GLN A 291 1.51 -0.81 -19.78
N LEU A 292 1.74 -0.05 -18.71
CA LEU A 292 2.79 -0.36 -17.74
C LEU A 292 2.54 -1.72 -17.06
N ALA A 293 1.30 -2.01 -16.68
CA ALA A 293 0.92 -3.31 -16.10
C ALA A 293 1.20 -4.46 -17.09
N ALA A 294 0.89 -4.27 -18.38
CA ALA A 294 1.19 -5.26 -19.42
C ALA A 294 2.70 -5.51 -19.58
N LEU A 295 3.52 -4.46 -19.52
CA LEU A 295 4.99 -4.61 -19.52
C LEU A 295 5.50 -5.33 -18.28
N LEU A 296 4.98 -4.98 -17.10
CA LEU A 296 5.37 -5.57 -15.83
C LEU A 296 5.03 -7.06 -15.75
N ARG A 297 3.85 -7.47 -16.24
CA ARG A 297 3.46 -8.88 -16.37
C ARG A 297 4.52 -9.69 -17.12
N LEU A 298 5.07 -9.11 -18.18
CA LEU A 298 6.03 -9.78 -19.04
C LEU A 298 7.48 -9.64 -18.54
N ALA A 299 7.74 -8.91 -17.45
CA ALA A 299 9.09 -8.67 -16.98
C ALA A 299 9.69 -9.90 -16.30
N ALA A 300 10.95 -10.21 -16.62
CA ALA A 300 11.73 -11.21 -15.88
C ALA A 300 12.05 -10.71 -14.46
N LEU A 301 12.21 -9.39 -14.31
CA LEU A 301 12.47 -8.70 -13.06
C LEU A 301 12.04 -7.22 -13.19
N ALA A 302 11.24 -6.72 -12.26
CA ALA A 302 10.96 -5.31 -12.09
C ALA A 302 11.91 -4.72 -11.04
N VAL A 303 12.59 -3.61 -11.35
CA VAL A 303 13.40 -2.89 -10.37
C VAL A 303 12.89 -1.47 -10.20
N VAL A 304 12.37 -1.19 -9.02
CA VAL A 304 11.47 -0.05 -8.78
C VAL A 304 11.95 0.76 -7.58
N ASN A 305 11.58 2.03 -7.54
CA ASN A 305 11.68 2.82 -6.31
C ASN A 305 10.42 2.65 -5.43
N ASP A 306 10.41 3.27 -4.25
CA ASP A 306 9.27 3.31 -3.33
C ASP A 306 8.09 4.18 -3.85
N THR A 307 7.46 3.75 -4.95
CA THR A 307 6.32 4.46 -5.56
C THR A 307 5.25 3.49 -6.09
N GLY A 308 4.17 4.04 -6.67
CA GLY A 308 3.04 3.29 -7.23
C GLY A 308 3.41 2.09 -8.13
N PRO A 309 4.35 2.23 -9.08
CA PRO A 309 4.89 1.12 -9.87
C PRO A 309 5.39 -0.09 -9.07
N MET A 310 5.91 0.08 -7.86
CA MET A 310 6.33 -1.04 -7.01
C MET A 310 5.17 -1.95 -6.65
N HIS A 311 4.05 -1.37 -6.23
CA HIS A 311 2.84 -2.13 -5.92
C HIS A 311 2.23 -2.73 -7.17
N LEU A 312 2.30 -2.01 -8.31
CA LEU A 312 1.79 -2.53 -9.58
C LEU A 312 2.59 -3.74 -10.05
N ALA A 313 3.92 -3.70 -9.93
CA ALA A 313 4.79 -4.82 -10.30
C ALA A 313 4.48 -6.06 -9.45
N ALA A 314 4.40 -5.88 -8.12
CA ALA A 314 3.97 -6.96 -7.21
C ALA A 314 2.59 -7.50 -7.60
N ALA A 315 1.61 -6.62 -7.87
CA ALA A 315 0.26 -7.00 -8.28
C ALA A 315 0.20 -7.82 -9.58
N CYS A 316 1.12 -7.55 -10.51
CA CYS A 316 1.25 -8.28 -11.77
C CYS A 316 1.99 -9.62 -11.60
N GLY A 317 2.48 -9.95 -10.40
CA GLY A 317 3.25 -11.17 -10.17
C GLY A 317 4.70 -11.09 -10.68
N ALA A 318 5.18 -9.90 -11.05
CA ALA A 318 6.55 -9.72 -11.51
C ALA A 318 7.52 -9.91 -10.32
N PRO A 319 8.63 -10.66 -10.50
CA PRO A 319 9.74 -10.61 -9.55
C PRO A 319 10.17 -9.15 -9.37
N THR A 320 10.14 -8.62 -8.15
CA THR A 320 10.23 -7.18 -7.89
C THR A 320 11.32 -6.88 -6.86
N LEU A 321 12.30 -6.08 -7.27
CA LEU A 321 13.31 -5.48 -6.40
C LEU A 321 12.97 -4.01 -6.16
N ALA A 322 12.57 -3.66 -4.94
CA ALA A 322 12.32 -2.29 -4.51
C ALA A 322 13.58 -1.66 -3.89
N LEU A 323 13.98 -0.50 -4.40
CA LEU A 323 15.05 0.33 -3.88
C LEU A 323 14.44 1.46 -3.06
N LEU A 324 14.60 1.37 -1.74
CA LEU A 324 13.98 2.29 -0.78
C LEU A 324 14.93 3.43 -0.43
N HIS A 325 14.37 4.64 -0.38
CA HIS A 325 15.10 5.86 -0.05
C HIS A 325 15.16 6.14 1.45
N ALA A 326 14.44 5.38 2.27
CA ALA A 326 14.45 5.49 3.72
C ALA A 326 13.90 4.19 4.36
N PRO A 327 14.30 3.86 5.60
CA PRO A 327 13.80 2.69 6.32
C PRO A 327 12.27 2.67 6.46
N GLU A 328 11.62 3.82 6.56
CA GLU A 328 10.17 3.96 6.70
C GLU A 328 9.40 3.42 5.48
N GLY A 329 10.05 3.36 4.31
CA GLY A 329 9.49 2.76 3.10
C GLY A 329 9.27 1.25 3.22
N ALA A 330 9.95 0.58 4.15
CA ALA A 330 9.82 -0.87 4.35
C ALA A 330 8.38 -1.30 4.72
N ARG A 331 7.58 -0.40 5.29
CA ARG A 331 6.16 -0.66 5.55
C ARG A 331 5.33 -0.85 4.28
N PHE A 332 5.81 -0.40 3.12
CA PHE A 332 5.14 -0.56 1.82
C PHE A 332 5.62 -1.80 1.06
N ALA A 333 6.56 -2.56 1.63
CA ALA A 333 7.03 -3.82 1.08
C ALA A 333 5.93 -4.88 1.07
N HIS A 334 6.09 -5.88 0.21
CA HIS A 334 5.20 -7.03 0.12
C HIS A 334 5.89 -8.27 0.69
N ARG A 335 5.14 -9.11 1.41
CA ARG A 335 5.60 -10.45 1.82
C ARG A 335 5.25 -11.45 0.72
N ASP A 336 6.05 -11.46 -0.34
CA ASP A 336 5.97 -12.44 -1.42
C ASP A 336 7.40 -12.96 -1.71
N PRO A 337 7.62 -14.27 -1.96
CA PRO A 337 8.92 -14.81 -2.34
C PRO A 337 9.54 -14.13 -3.57
N LEU A 338 8.70 -13.56 -4.45
CA LEU A 338 9.11 -12.81 -5.63
C LEU A 338 9.31 -11.31 -5.34
N PHE A 339 9.33 -10.87 -4.08
CA PHE A 339 9.55 -9.47 -3.71
C PHE A 339 10.75 -9.32 -2.76
N ALA A 340 11.63 -8.37 -3.06
CA ALA A 340 12.68 -7.95 -2.15
C ALA A 340 12.74 -6.42 -2.07
N ALA A 341 12.99 -5.88 -0.88
CA ALA A 341 13.24 -4.45 -0.67
C ALA A 341 14.60 -4.24 -0.03
N LEU A 342 15.36 -3.25 -0.53
CA LEU A 342 16.64 -2.85 0.01
C LEU A 342 16.64 -1.34 0.30
N VAL A 343 17.10 -0.95 1.48
CA VAL A 343 17.24 0.45 1.88
C VAL A 343 18.66 0.91 1.58
N TRP A 344 18.80 1.92 0.72
CA TRP A 344 20.10 2.46 0.26
C TRP A 344 21.14 1.40 -0.12
N PRO A 345 20.83 0.44 -1.01
CA PRO A 345 21.79 -0.57 -1.38
C PRO A 345 22.93 0.02 -2.22
N ASP A 346 24.11 -0.56 -2.09
CA ASP A 346 25.13 -0.44 -3.12
C ASP A 346 24.80 -1.31 -4.35
N VAL A 347 25.57 -1.14 -5.42
CA VAL A 347 25.35 -1.90 -6.68
C VAL A 347 25.51 -3.41 -6.46
N PRO A 348 26.56 -3.92 -5.80
CA PRO A 348 26.68 -5.35 -5.49
C PRO A 348 25.49 -5.95 -4.75
N GLN A 349 24.97 -5.26 -3.73
CA GLN A 349 23.80 -5.68 -2.96
C GLN A 349 22.55 -5.77 -3.84
N ALA A 350 22.31 -4.76 -4.68
CA ALA A 350 21.20 -4.75 -5.63
C ALA A 350 21.32 -5.91 -6.64
N LEU A 351 22.51 -6.16 -7.19
CA LEU A 351 22.74 -7.27 -8.14
C LEU A 351 22.57 -8.65 -7.50
N ALA A 352 23.02 -8.82 -6.26
CA ALA A 352 22.83 -10.06 -5.51
C ALA A 352 21.35 -10.33 -5.25
N ALA A 353 20.58 -9.31 -4.85
CA ALA A 353 19.13 -9.45 -4.67
C ALA A 353 18.39 -9.71 -5.98
N ALA A 354 18.76 -9.01 -7.06
CA ALA A 354 18.21 -9.25 -8.40
C ALA A 354 18.45 -10.69 -8.87
N SER A 355 19.66 -11.23 -8.65
CA SER A 355 19.98 -12.62 -9.01
C SER A 355 19.10 -13.60 -8.26
N ARG A 356 18.98 -13.44 -6.93
CA ARG A 356 18.13 -14.33 -6.12
C ARG A 356 16.67 -14.31 -6.56
N LEU A 357 16.13 -13.14 -6.93
CA LEU A 357 14.76 -13.02 -7.43
C LEU A 357 14.58 -13.72 -8.77
N LEU A 358 15.55 -13.60 -9.69
CA LEU A 358 15.55 -14.31 -10.97
C LEU A 358 15.59 -15.84 -10.77
N ASP A 359 16.48 -16.31 -9.89
CA ASP A 359 16.61 -17.74 -9.57
C ASP A 359 15.30 -18.28 -8.95
N THR A 360 14.72 -17.54 -8.00
CA THR A 360 13.45 -17.90 -7.35
C THR A 360 12.30 -17.95 -8.36
N ALA A 361 12.26 -16.99 -9.29
CA ALA A 361 11.26 -16.93 -10.34
C ALA A 361 11.39 -18.07 -11.36
N GLN A 362 12.61 -18.49 -11.68
CA GLN A 362 12.88 -19.65 -12.53
C GLN A 362 12.43 -20.94 -11.85
N ALA A 363 12.82 -21.15 -10.59
CA ALA A 363 12.43 -22.33 -9.82
C ALA A 363 10.90 -22.45 -9.65
N ALA A 364 10.18 -21.33 -9.53
CA ALA A 364 8.72 -21.33 -9.45
C ALA A 364 8.00 -21.72 -10.76
N ARG A 365 8.71 -21.71 -11.91
CA ARG A 365 8.17 -22.08 -13.23
C ARG A 365 8.41 -23.54 -13.58
N GLU A 366 9.38 -24.18 -12.94
CA GLU A 366 9.66 -25.59 -13.19
C GLU A 366 8.54 -26.46 -12.59
N PRO A 367 7.97 -27.40 -13.35
CA PRO A 367 7.00 -28.34 -12.80
C PRO A 367 7.65 -29.14 -11.66
N PRO A 368 6.91 -29.49 -10.59
CA PRO A 368 7.46 -30.33 -9.54
C PRO A 368 8.00 -31.62 -10.16
N PRO A 369 9.16 -32.13 -9.71
CA PRO A 369 9.75 -33.33 -10.29
C PRO A 369 8.70 -34.45 -10.24
N SER A 370 8.42 -35.04 -11.40
CA SER A 370 7.51 -36.18 -11.51
C SER A 370 7.97 -37.24 -10.52
N SER A 371 7.09 -37.66 -9.63
CA SER A 371 7.26 -38.82 -8.78
C SER A 371 7.35 -40.07 -9.66
N GLN A 372 8.54 -40.32 -10.23
CA GLN A 372 8.86 -41.57 -10.88
C GLN A 372 9.02 -42.64 -9.79
N GLU A 373 8.05 -43.55 -9.80
CA GLU A 373 8.20 -45.00 -9.60
C GLU A 373 8.92 -45.47 -8.33
N HIS A 374 8.13 -45.77 -7.30
CA HIS A 374 8.39 -46.94 -6.45
C HIS A 374 7.32 -48.00 -6.74
N HIS A 375 7.43 -48.64 -7.91
CA HIS A 375 6.98 -50.01 -8.08
C HIS A 375 8.23 -50.90 -8.11
N ARG A 376 8.57 -51.45 -6.95
CA ARG A 376 9.29 -52.72 -6.83
C ARG A 376 8.73 -53.50 -5.66
#